data_AF-A0A7W1IVB1-F1
#
_entry.id   AF-A0A7W1IVB1-F1
#
_cell.length_a   1.000
_cell.length_b   1.000
_cell.length_c   1.000
_cell.angle_alpha   90.00
_cell.angle_beta   90.00
_cell.angle_gamma   90.00
#
_symmetry.space_group_name_H-M   'P 1'
#
loop_
_entity.id
_entity.type
_entity.pdbx_description
1 polymer ?
#
loop_
_entity_poly.entity_id
_entity_poly.type
_entity_poly.pdbx_seq_one_letter_code
_entity_poly.pdbx_strand_id
1 'polypeptide(L)'
;SVIDLLRSRGAEVVYHDAFVPEVTFDHAYTIGDGEPLYNQDLTDDLIQSADCVVICTEHSDVDYKRVCELSKVIVDTRNALKEETRNGSRAKIVRL
;
A
#
# COMPACT_ATOMS: atom_id res chain seq x y z
N SER A 1 9.81 3.19 10.12
CA SER A 1 8.58 3.20 9.28
C SER A 1 7.99 1.79 9.13
N VAL A 2 6.71 1.67 8.71
CA VAL A 2 6.09 0.38 8.33
C VAL A 2 6.82 -0.26 7.15
N ILE A 3 7.31 0.56 6.21
CA ILE A 3 8.10 0.10 5.06
C ILE A 3 9.40 -0.57 5.53
N ASP A 4 10.12 0.03 6.49
CA ASP A 4 11.35 -0.56 7.06
C ASP A 4 11.06 -1.92 7.73
N LEU A 5 9.95 -2.03 8.45
CA LEU A 5 9.58 -3.25 9.16
C LEU A 5 9.22 -4.39 8.20
N LEU A 6 8.68 -4.07 7.02
CA LEU A 6 8.38 -5.02 5.96
C LEU A 6 9.68 -5.43 5.24
N ARG A 7 10.50 -4.47 4.80
CA ARG A 7 11.79 -4.71 4.14
C ARG A 7 12.76 -5.51 5.02
N SER A 8 12.87 -5.18 6.31
CA SER A 8 13.70 -5.91 7.28
C SER A 8 13.24 -7.36 7.52
N ARG A 9 11.99 -7.68 7.18
CA ARG A 9 11.46 -9.06 7.16
C ARG A 9 11.59 -9.74 5.79
N GLY A 10 12.26 -9.11 4.84
CA GLY A 10 12.49 -9.64 3.50
C GLY A 10 11.35 -9.42 2.51
N ALA A 11 10.39 -8.53 2.80
CA ALA A 11 9.36 -8.19 1.83
C ALA A 11 9.90 -7.27 0.74
N GLU A 12 9.52 -7.56 -0.51
CA GLU A 12 9.66 -6.61 -1.62
C GLU A 12 8.53 -5.58 -1.52
N VAL A 13 8.91 -4.29 -1.48
CA VAL A 13 7.96 -3.20 -1.28
C VAL A 13 7.97 -2.29 -2.49
N VAL A 14 6.80 -2.08 -3.08
CA VAL A 14 6.52 -1.05 -4.07
C VAL A 14 5.69 0.06 -3.41
N TYR A 15 5.92 1.30 -3.80
CA TYR A 15 5.30 2.49 -3.22
C TYR A 15 4.44 3.23 -4.24
N HIS A 16 3.27 3.69 -3.81
CA HIS A 16 2.38 4.56 -4.58
C HIS A 16 1.85 5.68 -3.68
N ASP A 17 2.04 6.92 -4.12
CA ASP A 17 1.43 8.12 -3.57
C ASP A 17 1.46 9.23 -4.65
N ALA A 18 0.31 9.69 -5.10
CA ALA A 18 0.20 10.69 -6.16
C ALA A 18 0.81 12.05 -5.78
N PHE A 19 1.01 12.32 -4.48
CA PHE A 19 1.49 13.61 -3.96
C PHE A 19 2.96 13.56 -3.52
N VAL A 20 3.56 12.37 -3.45
CA VAL A 20 4.94 12.18 -2.95
C VAL A 20 5.73 11.34 -3.95
N PRO A 21 6.65 11.94 -4.72
CA PRO A 21 7.33 11.25 -5.83
C PRO A 21 8.37 10.22 -5.36
N GLU A 22 8.96 10.42 -4.18
CA GLU A 22 9.92 9.49 -3.59
C GLU A 22 9.87 9.49 -2.06
N VAL A 23 10.25 8.36 -1.46
CA VAL A 23 10.43 8.19 -0.03
C VAL A 23 11.87 7.77 0.23
N THR A 24 12.60 8.61 0.98
CA THR A 24 13.97 8.33 1.44
C THR A 24 13.96 7.74 2.86
N PHE A 25 15.02 7.01 3.20
CA PHE A 25 15.14 6.29 4.48
C PHE A 25 16.28 6.83 5.35
N ASP A 26 16.63 8.11 5.20
CA ASP A 26 17.78 8.79 5.82
C ASP A 26 17.42 9.65 7.06
N HIS A 27 16.22 9.49 7.62
CA HIS A 27 15.72 10.34 8.71
C HIS A 27 15.62 9.61 10.05
N ALA A 28 15.54 10.38 11.14
CA ALA A 28 15.52 9.89 12.53
C ALA A 28 14.39 8.88 12.88
N TYR A 29 13.41 8.67 11.98
CA TYR A 29 12.26 7.78 12.15
C TYR A 29 12.25 6.58 11.19
N THR A 30 13.29 6.43 10.37
CA THR A 30 13.54 5.25 9.53
C THR A 30 14.67 4.43 10.14
N ILE A 31 14.53 3.10 10.10
CA ILE A 31 15.38 2.18 10.87
C ILE A 31 16.63 1.73 10.08
N GLY A 32 16.78 2.07 8.79
CA GLY A 32 17.94 1.61 8.03
C GLY A 32 18.24 2.34 6.73
N ASP A 33 19.40 1.96 6.16
CA ASP A 33 20.04 2.54 4.97
C ASP A 33 19.45 1.96 3.66
N GLY A 34 18.14 2.11 3.47
CA GLY A 34 17.43 1.57 2.32
C GLY A 34 17.52 2.46 1.08
N GLU A 35 17.61 1.85 -0.10
CA GLU A 35 17.41 2.56 -1.37
C GLU A 35 16.05 3.28 -1.39
N PRO A 36 15.98 4.51 -1.92
CA PRO A 36 14.74 5.26 -1.99
C PRO A 36 13.67 4.49 -2.77
N LEU A 37 12.42 4.68 -2.37
CA LEU A 37 11.28 4.17 -3.11
C LEU A 37 10.69 5.30 -3.95
N TYR A 38 10.49 5.03 -5.24
CA TYR A 38 9.86 5.96 -6.15
C TYR A 38 8.39 5.61 -6.31
N ASN A 39 7.55 6.63 -6.38
CA ASN A 39 6.14 6.47 -6.71
C ASN A 39 5.98 5.67 -8.01
N GLN A 40 5.19 4.61 -7.96
CA GLN A 40 4.78 3.82 -9.11
C GLN A 40 3.31 4.09 -9.41
N ASP A 41 2.94 4.09 -10.68
CA ASP A 41 1.53 4.15 -11.06
C ASP A 41 0.79 2.90 -10.57
N LEU A 42 -0.41 3.10 -10.04
CA LEU A 42 -1.24 2.02 -9.52
C LEU A 42 -1.95 1.29 -10.67
N THR A 43 -1.19 0.58 -11.50
CA THR A 43 -1.69 -0.20 -12.66
C THR A 43 -2.37 -1.50 -12.22
N ASP A 44 -3.19 -2.09 -13.09
CA ASP A 44 -3.89 -3.36 -12.78
C ASP A 44 -2.88 -4.47 -12.51
N ASP A 45 -1.87 -4.57 -13.38
CA ASP A 45 -0.80 -5.55 -13.26
C ASP A 45 -0.04 -5.40 -11.94
N LEU A 46 0.26 -4.17 -11.52
CA LEU A 46 0.93 -3.93 -10.25
C LEU A 46 0.08 -4.41 -9.07
N ILE A 47 -1.20 -4.03 -9.03
CA ILE A 47 -2.12 -4.44 -7.96
C ILE A 47 -2.26 -5.97 -7.91
N GLN A 48 -2.41 -6.63 -9.07
CA GLN A 48 -2.58 -8.08 -9.16
C GLN A 48 -1.29 -8.86 -8.81
N SER A 49 -0.12 -8.30 -9.12
CA SER A 49 1.17 -8.90 -8.80
C SER A 49 1.45 -8.90 -7.30
N ALA A 50 0.91 -7.93 -6.55
CA ALA A 50 1.12 -7.82 -5.13
C ALA A 50 0.42 -8.94 -4.35
N ASP A 51 1.14 -9.55 -3.41
CA ASP A 51 0.53 -10.50 -2.48
C ASP A 51 -0.29 -9.82 -1.38
N CYS A 52 0.05 -8.56 -1.06
CA CYS A 52 -0.62 -7.75 -0.05
C CYS A 52 -0.52 -6.27 -0.40
N VAL A 53 -1.65 -5.55 -0.29
CA VAL A 53 -1.71 -4.09 -0.40
C VAL A 53 -1.95 -3.49 0.99
N VAL A 54 -1.15 -2.50 1.38
CA VAL A 54 -1.28 -1.82 2.68
C VAL A 54 -1.65 -0.36 2.46
N ILE A 55 -2.83 0.05 2.96
CA ILE A 55 -3.29 1.43 2.87
C ILE A 55 -2.73 2.23 4.05
N CYS A 56 -1.63 2.94 3.80
CA CYS A 56 -0.95 3.75 4.81
C CYS A 56 -1.47 5.18 4.90
N THR A 57 -2.04 5.70 3.81
CA THR A 57 -2.65 7.03 3.70
C THR A 57 -3.95 6.90 2.89
N GLU A 58 -5.02 7.53 3.36
CA GLU A 58 -6.27 7.59 2.61
C GLU A 58 -6.23 8.79 1.66
N HIS A 59 -6.06 8.50 0.37
CA HIS A 59 -6.17 9.50 -0.69
C HIS A 59 -7.51 9.37 -1.42
N SER A 60 -8.16 10.49 -1.73
CA SER A 60 -9.50 10.51 -2.34
C SER A 60 -9.51 10.19 -3.84
N ASP A 61 -8.36 10.32 -4.50
CA ASP A 61 -8.13 10.06 -5.93
C ASP A 61 -7.80 8.58 -6.21
N VAL A 62 -7.61 7.75 -5.18
CA VAL A 62 -7.42 6.31 -5.33
C VAL A 62 -8.75 5.61 -5.58
N ASP A 63 -8.83 4.83 -6.67
CA ASP A 63 -9.97 3.95 -6.94
C ASP A 63 -9.90 2.69 -6.06
N TYR A 64 -10.38 2.80 -4.83
CA TYR A 64 -10.38 1.68 -3.88
C TYR A 64 -11.27 0.50 -4.32
N LYS A 65 -12.28 0.72 -5.18
CA LYS A 65 -13.08 -0.39 -5.69
C LYS A 65 -12.22 -1.28 -6.58
N ARG A 66 -11.51 -0.66 -7.52
CA ARG A 66 -10.54 -1.34 -8.38
C ARG A 66 -9.46 -2.05 -7.56
N VAL A 67 -8.92 -1.42 -6.51
CA VAL A 67 -7.95 -2.07 -5.61
C VAL A 67 -8.54 -3.30 -4.93
N CYS A 68 -9.77 -3.22 -4.40
CA CYS A 68 -10.49 -4.35 -3.78
C CYS A 68 -10.81 -5.50 -4.74
N GLU A 69 -11.03 -5.21 -6.03
CA GLU A 69 -11.32 -6.22 -7.04
C GLU A 69 -10.08 -6.99 -7.50
N LEU A 70 -8.94 -6.32 -7.54
CA LEU A 70 -7.69 -6.86 -8.11
C LEU A 70 -6.72 -7.41 -7.07
N SER A 71 -6.79 -6.94 -5.82
CA SER A 71 -5.88 -7.38 -4.75
C SER A 71 -6.24 -8.75 -4.19
N LYS A 72 -5.24 -9.49 -3.72
CA LYS A 72 -5.45 -10.75 -2.98
C LYS A 72 -5.79 -10.48 -1.50
N VAL A 73 -5.02 -9.60 -0.86
CA VAL A 73 -5.16 -9.21 0.55
C VAL A 73 -4.98 -7.71 0.67
N ILE A 74 -5.81 -7.06 1.48
CA ILE A 74 -5.68 -5.64 1.81
C ILE A 74 -5.59 -5.48 3.32
N VAL A 75 -4.59 -4.73 3.77
CA VAL A 75 -4.48 -4.24 5.15
C VAL A 75 -4.83 -2.76 5.16
N ASP A 76 -5.99 -2.44 5.73
CA ASP A 76 -6.48 -1.06 5.83
C ASP A 76 -6.22 -0.53 7.24
N THR A 77 -5.19 0.32 7.38
CA THR A 77 -4.82 0.95 8.65
C THR A 77 -5.46 2.32 8.84
N ARG A 78 -6.25 2.79 7.86
CA ARG A 78 -6.83 4.14 7.83
C ARG A 78 -8.34 4.17 7.81
N ASN A 79 -9.00 3.00 7.75
CA ASN A 79 -10.43 2.91 7.53
C ASN A 79 -10.85 3.59 6.19
N ALA A 80 -9.99 3.50 5.18
CA ALA A 80 -10.27 4.03 3.84
C ALA A 80 -11.38 3.22 3.14
N LEU A 81 -11.50 1.93 3.47
CA LEU A 81 -12.47 1.04 2.84
C LEU A 81 -13.82 1.10 3.56
N LYS A 82 -14.74 1.89 2.97
CA LYS A 82 -16.16 1.96 3.36
C LYS A 82 -16.85 0.61 3.25
N GLU A 83 -17.93 0.43 4.00
CA GLU A 83 -18.65 -0.85 4.08
C GLU A 83 -19.12 -1.37 2.72
N GLU A 84 -19.58 -0.48 1.85
CA GLU A 84 -20.05 -0.84 0.51
C GLU A 84 -18.91 -1.40 -0.35
N THR A 85 -17.72 -0.81 -0.24
CA THR A 85 -16.52 -1.26 -0.95
C THR A 85 -16.03 -2.61 -0.44
N ARG A 86 -16.18 -2.87 0.87
CA ARG A 86 -15.76 -4.14 1.49
C ARG A 86 -16.68 -5.30 1.12
N ASN A 87 -18.00 -5.07 1.12
CA ASN A 87 -18.98 -6.13 0.88
C ASN A 87 -18.93 -6.70 -0.55
N GLY A 88 -18.43 -5.93 -1.52
CA GLY A 88 -18.22 -6.40 -2.90
C GLY A 88 -16.78 -6.84 -3.21
N SER A 89 -15.87 -6.81 -2.23
CA SER A 89 -14.45 -7.05 -2.45
C SER A 89 -14.14 -8.53 -2.71
N ARG A 90 -13.21 -8.80 -3.63
CA ARG A 90 -12.61 -10.13 -3.81
C ARG A 90 -11.41 -10.33 -2.87
N ALA A 91 -10.79 -9.24 -2.45
CA ALA A 91 -9.65 -9.27 -1.54
C ALA A 91 -10.07 -9.65 -0.12
N LYS A 92 -9.22 -10.42 0.57
CA LYS A 92 -9.33 -10.56 2.03
C LYS A 92 -8.91 -9.25 2.69
N ILE A 93 -9.84 -8.59 3.37
CA ILE A 93 -9.58 -7.29 4.02
C ILE A 93 -9.35 -7.48 5.51
N VAL A 94 -8.21 -7.00 6.00
CA VAL A 94 -7.86 -6.91 7.42
C VAL A 94 -7.84 -5.43 7.80
N ARG A 95 -8.54 -5.08 8.87
CA ARG A 95 -8.59 -3.73 9.42
C ARG A 95 -7.95 -3.71 10.80
N LEU A 96 -7.24 -2.63 11.10
CA LEU A 96 -6.60 -2.39 12.40
C LEU A 96 -7.27 -1.24 13.15
#